data_AF-A0A812ST82-F1
#
_entry.id   AF-A0A812ST82-F1
#
_cell.length_a   1.000
_cell.length_b   1.000
_cell.length_c   1.000
_cell.angle_alpha   90.00
_cell.angle_beta   90.00
_cell.angle_gamma   90.00
#
_symmetry.space_group_name_H-M   'P 1'
#
loop_
_entity.id
_entity.type
_entity.pdbx_description
1 polymer ?
#
loop_
_entity_poly.entity_id
_entity_poly.type
_entity_poly.pdbx_seq_one_letter_code
_entity_poly.pdbx_strand_id
1 'polypeptide(L)'
;VELPRAALQAGRLAEQAEFFSFGTNDLTQTTYGLSRDDAGAFLPEYKAKGIVEQDPFVSLDQEGVGELIQIAVERGRRSRSGMKMGICGEHGGDPASIEFCEKTGLDYVSCSPFRVPIARLAAAQAALKSQGEKALQASTKAARPRQQRFGPW
;
A
#
# COMPACT_ATOMS: atom_id res chain seq x y z
N VAL A 1 -1.68 2.61 -12.79
CA VAL A 1 -0.23 2.62 -12.44
C VAL A 1 0.16 1.19 -12.17
N GLU A 2 0.89 0.58 -13.10
CA GLU A 2 1.25 -0.85 -13.04
C GLU A 2 2.66 -1.13 -13.55
N LEU A 3 3.40 -0.08 -13.92
CA LEU A 3 4.81 -0.17 -14.30
C LEU A 3 5.65 0.64 -13.30
N PRO A 4 6.84 0.16 -12.88
CA PRO A 4 7.72 0.87 -11.95
C PRO A 4 8.06 2.27 -12.44
N ARG A 5 8.32 2.44 -13.74
CA ARG A 5 8.55 3.78 -14.33
C ARG A 5 7.35 4.71 -14.15
N ALA A 6 6.12 4.21 -14.24
CA ALA A 6 4.92 5.01 -14.05
C ALA A 6 4.79 5.47 -12.59
N ALA A 7 5.11 4.60 -11.62
CA ALA A 7 5.18 4.98 -10.21
C ALA A 7 6.26 6.04 -9.95
N LEU A 8 7.47 5.85 -10.49
CA LEU A 8 8.56 6.81 -10.38
C LEU A 8 8.23 8.14 -11.08
N GLN A 9 7.45 8.15 -12.15
CA GLN A 9 7.07 9.37 -12.87
C GLN A 9 5.64 9.83 -12.55
N ALA A 10 5.04 9.35 -11.46
CA ALA A 10 3.64 9.58 -11.13
C ALA A 10 3.26 11.06 -11.05
N GLY A 11 4.18 11.93 -10.62
CA GLY A 11 3.95 13.37 -10.60
C GLY A 11 3.64 13.96 -11.98
N ARG A 12 4.36 13.55 -13.04
CA ARG A 12 4.08 13.99 -14.41
C ARG A 12 2.79 13.38 -14.95
N LEU A 13 2.54 12.11 -14.62
CA LEU A 13 1.31 11.43 -15.04
C LEU A 13 0.06 12.10 -14.44
N ALA A 14 0.14 12.56 -13.18
CA ALA A 14 -0.96 13.22 -12.48
C ALA A 14 -1.33 14.61 -13.04
N GLU A 15 -0.48 15.21 -13.87
CA GLU A 15 -0.85 16.45 -14.60
C GLU A 15 -2.03 16.16 -15.55
N GLN A 16 -2.05 14.98 -16.17
CA GLN A 16 -3.07 14.57 -17.14
C GLN A 16 -4.11 13.62 -16.54
N ALA A 17 -3.69 12.68 -15.69
CA ALA A 17 -4.57 11.69 -15.11
C ALA A 17 -5.42 12.28 -13.96
N GLU A 18 -6.72 11.96 -13.96
CA GLU A 18 -7.65 12.41 -12.92
C GLU A 18 -7.71 11.48 -11.70
N PHE A 19 -7.33 10.22 -11.89
CA PHE A 19 -7.24 9.22 -10.85
C PHE A 19 -6.14 8.20 -11.17
N PHE A 20 -5.68 7.46 -10.16
CA PHE A 20 -4.83 6.29 -10.34
C PHE A 20 -5.53 5.03 -9.86
N SER A 21 -5.51 4.00 -10.70
CA SER A 21 -5.77 2.62 -10.27
C SER A 21 -4.46 1.84 -10.31
N PHE A 22 -4.04 1.28 -9.19
CA PHE A 22 -2.85 0.45 -9.10
C PHE A 22 -3.14 -0.97 -9.58
N GLY A 23 -2.61 -1.32 -10.75
CA GLY A 23 -2.64 -2.67 -11.30
C GLY A 23 -1.51 -3.46 -10.68
N THR A 24 -1.76 -4.05 -9.51
CA THR A 24 -0.67 -4.59 -8.70
C THR A 24 -0.17 -5.94 -9.16
N ASN A 25 -0.93 -6.68 -9.97
CA ASN A 25 -0.42 -7.90 -10.59
C ASN A 25 0.80 -7.58 -11.47
N ASP A 26 0.64 -6.67 -12.45
CA ASP A 26 1.73 -6.29 -13.36
C ASP A 26 2.81 -5.48 -12.66
N LEU A 27 2.44 -4.67 -11.66
CA LEU A 27 3.44 -3.97 -10.84
C LEU A 27 4.31 -4.96 -10.08
N THR A 28 3.75 -6.01 -9.48
CA THR A 28 4.52 -7.08 -8.85
C THR A 28 5.41 -7.78 -9.87
N GLN A 29 4.87 -8.19 -11.03
CA GLN A 29 5.64 -8.88 -12.08
C GLN A 29 6.89 -8.09 -12.48
N THR A 30 6.72 -6.80 -12.75
CA THR A 30 7.78 -5.92 -13.25
C THR A 30 8.72 -5.41 -12.16
N THR A 31 8.29 -5.41 -10.88
CA THR A 31 9.15 -5.07 -9.74
C THR A 31 10.06 -6.25 -9.37
N TYR A 32 9.50 -7.45 -9.29
CA TYR A 32 10.26 -8.66 -8.99
C TYR A 32 11.03 -9.20 -10.20
N GLY A 33 10.62 -8.84 -11.42
CA GLY A 33 11.16 -9.45 -12.65
C GLY A 33 10.67 -10.88 -12.85
N LEU A 34 9.44 -11.19 -12.43
CA LEU A 34 8.85 -12.52 -12.47
C LEU A 34 7.57 -12.53 -13.31
N SER A 35 7.41 -13.54 -14.15
CA SER A 35 6.15 -13.84 -14.83
C SER A 35 5.24 -14.61 -13.87
N ARG A 36 4.00 -14.15 -13.67
CA ARG A 36 3.03 -14.81 -12.79
C ARG A 36 2.70 -16.22 -13.26
N ASP A 37 2.61 -16.42 -14.57
CA ASP A 37 2.23 -17.70 -15.18
C ASP A 37 3.35 -18.75 -15.01
N ASP A 38 4.61 -18.30 -14.94
CA ASP A 38 5.77 -19.19 -14.76
C ASP A 38 6.18 -19.34 -13.28
N ALA A 39 5.81 -18.37 -12.44
CA ALA A 39 6.25 -18.29 -11.05
C ALA A 39 5.77 -19.46 -10.18
N GLY A 40 4.65 -20.08 -10.54
CA GLY A 40 4.12 -21.27 -9.87
C GLY A 40 5.10 -22.45 -9.82
N ALA A 41 6.07 -22.51 -10.75
CA ALA A 41 7.06 -23.58 -10.81
C ALA A 41 8.13 -23.51 -9.71
N PHE A 42 8.38 -22.34 -9.12
CA PHE A 42 9.47 -22.14 -8.15
C PHE A 42 9.08 -21.37 -6.88
N LEU A 43 8.00 -20.57 -6.89
CA LEU A 43 7.55 -19.84 -5.69
C LEU A 43 7.27 -20.73 -4.47
N PRO A 44 6.68 -21.94 -4.59
CA PRO A 44 6.51 -22.83 -3.45
C PRO A 44 7.84 -23.22 -2.79
N GLU A 45 8.89 -23.46 -3.59
CA GLU A 45 10.22 -23.78 -3.09
C GLU A 45 10.88 -22.57 -2.42
N TYR A 46 10.73 -21.37 -3.01
CA TYR A 46 11.23 -20.13 -2.42
C TYR A 46 10.58 -19.88 -1.05
N LYS A 47 9.27 -20.13 -0.93
CA LYS A 47 8.55 -20.04 0.34
C LYS A 47 9.02 -21.07 1.35
N ALA A 48 9.19 -22.33 0.94
CA ALA A 48 9.70 -23.39 1.82
C ALA A 48 11.11 -23.11 2.34
N LYS A 49 11.94 -22.43 1.55
CA LYS A 49 13.29 -22.00 1.91
C LYS A 49 13.36 -20.66 2.65
N GLY A 50 12.21 -19.98 2.84
CA GLY A 50 12.16 -18.65 3.48
C GLY A 50 12.80 -17.54 2.66
N ILE A 51 12.96 -17.72 1.33
CA ILE A 51 13.46 -16.67 0.42
C ILE A 51 12.37 -15.61 0.23
N VAL A 52 11.11 -16.04 0.19
CA VAL A 52 9.94 -15.16 0.23
C VAL A 52 9.01 -15.65 1.35
N GLU A 53 8.45 -14.74 2.14
CA GLU A 53 7.56 -15.13 3.22
C GLU A 53 6.20 -15.61 2.69
N GLN A 54 5.68 -14.91 1.69
CA GLN A 54 4.38 -15.16 1.06
C GLN A 54 4.48 -15.03 -0.45
N ASP A 55 3.48 -15.57 -1.15
CA ASP A 55 3.34 -15.39 -2.58
C ASP A 55 3.01 -13.91 -2.88
N PRO A 56 3.90 -13.17 -3.58
CA PRO A 56 3.74 -11.75 -3.81
C PRO A 56 2.62 -11.40 -4.80
N PHE A 57 1.99 -12.40 -5.43
CA PHE A 57 0.78 -12.23 -6.26
C PHE A 57 -0.52 -12.45 -5.49
N VAL A 58 -0.45 -12.93 -4.24
CA VAL A 58 -1.60 -13.15 -3.35
C VAL A 58 -1.68 -12.05 -2.31
N SER A 59 -0.57 -11.74 -1.64
CA SER A 59 -0.47 -10.66 -0.67
C SER A 59 0.61 -9.69 -1.11
N LEU A 60 0.28 -8.39 -1.06
CA LEU A 60 1.13 -7.33 -1.55
C LEU A 60 2.45 -7.30 -0.79
N ASP A 61 3.56 -7.38 -1.52
CA ASP A 61 4.89 -7.03 -1.01
C ASP A 61 4.91 -5.54 -0.62
N GLN A 62 4.93 -5.25 0.67
CA GLN A 62 4.87 -3.88 1.18
C GLN A 62 6.22 -3.16 1.11
N GLU A 63 7.33 -3.89 1.05
CA GLU A 63 8.67 -3.32 1.09
C GLU A 63 9.16 -2.92 -0.31
N GLY A 64 8.91 -3.74 -1.34
CA GLY A 64 9.28 -3.41 -2.72
C GLY A 64 8.13 -2.78 -3.51
N VAL A 65 7.09 -3.56 -3.81
CA VAL A 65 5.94 -3.10 -4.59
C VAL A 65 5.19 -1.98 -3.86
N GLY A 66 5.06 -2.10 -2.53
CA GLY A 66 4.46 -1.10 -1.67
C GLY A 66 5.20 0.23 -1.69
N GLU A 67 6.54 0.24 -1.73
CA GLU A 67 7.33 1.46 -1.84
C GLU A 67 7.01 2.21 -3.15
N LEU A 68 6.88 1.49 -4.27
CA LEU A 68 6.47 2.10 -5.54
C LEU A 68 5.06 2.71 -5.45
N ILE A 69 4.11 2.05 -4.79
CA ILE A 69 2.77 2.60 -4.55
C ILE A 69 2.87 3.88 -3.71
N GLN A 70 3.65 3.88 -2.63
CA GLN A 70 3.85 5.06 -1.78
C GLN A 70 4.46 6.23 -2.55
N ILE A 71 5.51 5.98 -3.34
CA ILE A 71 6.13 6.97 -4.24
C ILE A 71 5.10 7.55 -5.20
N ALA A 72 4.27 6.70 -5.80
CA ALA A 72 3.26 7.13 -6.77
C ALA A 72 2.17 7.98 -6.11
N VAL A 73 1.72 7.59 -4.91
CA VAL A 73 0.73 8.33 -4.13
C VAL A 73 1.27 9.69 -3.73
N GLU A 74 2.48 9.75 -3.19
CA GLU A 74 3.11 10.99 -2.77
C GLU A 74 3.28 11.95 -3.96
N ARG A 75 3.92 11.48 -5.04
CA ARG A 75 4.20 12.32 -6.21
C ARG A 75 2.92 12.72 -6.94
N GLY A 76 1.97 11.81 -7.08
CA GLY A 76 0.69 12.09 -7.71
C GLY A 76 -0.11 13.15 -6.96
N ARG A 77 -0.23 13.03 -5.64
CA ARG A 77 -0.94 14.01 -4.80
C ARG A 77 -0.24 15.36 -4.73
N ARG A 78 1.10 15.37 -4.81
CA ARG A 78 1.88 16.61 -4.90
C ARG A 78 1.57 17.39 -6.18
N SER A 79 1.39 16.69 -7.31
CA SER A 79 1.04 17.32 -8.59
C SER A 79 -0.45 17.66 -8.71
N ARG A 80 -1.34 16.80 -8.20
CA ARG A 80 -2.80 17.00 -8.24
C ARG A 80 -3.40 16.70 -6.87
N SER A 81 -3.67 17.76 -6.10
CA SER A 81 -4.28 17.63 -4.78
C SER A 81 -5.66 16.98 -4.86
N GLY A 82 -5.95 16.02 -3.98
CA GLY A 82 -7.26 15.36 -3.92
C GLY A 82 -7.51 14.35 -5.04
N MET A 83 -6.50 14.02 -5.85
CA MET A 83 -6.58 12.96 -6.85
C MET A 83 -7.00 11.64 -6.21
N LYS A 84 -7.99 10.97 -6.83
CA LYS A 84 -8.49 9.68 -6.37
C LYS A 84 -7.51 8.57 -6.71
N MET A 85 -7.21 7.72 -5.75
CA MET A 85 -6.23 6.65 -5.92
C MET A 85 -6.77 5.36 -5.31
N GLY A 86 -6.78 4.28 -6.06
CA GLY A 86 -7.20 2.98 -5.54
C GLY A 86 -6.40 1.84 -6.14
N ILE A 87 -6.65 0.63 -5.65
CA ILE A 87 -5.99 -0.59 -6.09
C ILE A 87 -6.99 -1.52 -6.76
N CYS A 88 -6.56 -2.20 -7.82
CA CYS A 88 -7.30 -3.29 -8.44
C CYS A 88 -6.44 -4.56 -8.52
N GLY A 89 -7.11 -5.70 -8.65
CA GLY A 89 -6.47 -7.02 -8.77
C GLY A 89 -6.70 -7.90 -7.55
N GLU A 90 -5.90 -8.95 -7.44
CA GLU A 90 -6.02 -9.97 -6.39
C GLU A 90 -5.83 -9.36 -4.99
N HIS A 91 -4.84 -8.48 -4.85
CA HIS A 91 -4.50 -7.78 -3.60
C HIS A 91 -5.63 -6.90 -3.06
N GLY A 92 -6.54 -6.44 -3.92
CA GLY A 92 -7.71 -5.65 -3.49
C GLY A 92 -8.70 -6.46 -2.64
N GLY A 93 -8.55 -7.78 -2.55
CA GLY A 93 -9.35 -8.66 -1.69
C GLY A 93 -8.55 -9.32 -0.57
N ASP A 94 -7.27 -8.98 -0.40
CA ASP A 94 -6.39 -9.51 0.65
C ASP A 94 -6.40 -8.58 1.88
N PRO A 95 -6.75 -9.06 3.09
CA PRO A 95 -6.82 -8.20 4.28
C PRO A 95 -5.53 -7.44 4.61
N ALA A 96 -4.36 -8.06 4.48
CA ALA A 96 -3.09 -7.41 4.77
C ALA A 96 -2.77 -6.29 3.75
N SER A 97 -3.01 -6.56 2.48
CA SER A 97 -2.89 -5.57 1.40
C SER A 97 -3.86 -4.40 1.58
N ILE A 98 -5.10 -4.66 2.02
CA ILE A 98 -6.09 -3.61 2.29
C ILE A 98 -5.66 -2.76 3.48
N GLU A 99 -5.11 -3.36 4.54
CA GLU A 99 -4.54 -2.59 5.66
C GLU A 99 -3.42 -1.67 5.19
N PHE A 100 -2.53 -2.14 4.31
CA PHE A 100 -1.51 -1.31 3.68
C PHE A 100 -2.11 -0.15 2.86
N CYS A 101 -3.17 -0.41 2.09
CA CYS A 101 -3.86 0.61 1.30
C CYS A 101 -4.44 1.71 2.19
N GLU A 102 -5.09 1.34 3.31
CA GLU A 102 -5.60 2.28 4.32
C GLU A 102 -4.47 3.14 4.92
N LYS A 103 -3.34 2.50 5.29
CA LYS A 103 -2.17 3.20 5.85
C LYS A 103 -1.53 4.17 4.86
N THR A 104 -1.45 3.78 3.60
CA THR A 104 -0.93 4.62 2.49
C THR A 104 -1.94 5.69 2.08
N GLY A 105 -3.19 5.57 2.54
CA GLY A 105 -4.27 6.52 2.32
C GLY A 105 -4.86 6.42 0.92
N LEU A 106 -4.97 5.23 0.33
CA LEU A 106 -5.74 5.02 -0.90
C LEU A 106 -7.23 5.24 -0.62
N ASP A 107 -7.96 5.73 -1.61
CA ASP A 107 -9.39 6.06 -1.53
C ASP A 107 -10.29 4.83 -1.67
N TYR A 108 -9.85 3.78 -2.38
CA TYR A 108 -10.65 2.57 -2.58
C TYR A 108 -9.81 1.33 -2.88
N VAL A 109 -10.41 0.16 -2.64
CA VAL A 109 -9.96 -1.14 -3.14
C VAL A 109 -11.02 -1.72 -4.08
N SER A 110 -10.58 -2.41 -5.13
CA SER A 110 -11.44 -3.11 -6.08
C SER A 110 -11.01 -4.56 -6.20
N CYS A 111 -11.96 -5.48 -6.04
CA CYS A 111 -11.73 -6.92 -6.05
C CYS A 111 -12.88 -7.66 -6.75
N SER A 112 -12.70 -8.96 -6.97
CA SER A 112 -13.73 -9.81 -7.56
C SER A 112 -15.02 -9.83 -6.71
N PRO A 113 -16.21 -9.99 -7.33
CA PRO A 113 -17.50 -9.84 -6.64
C PRO A 113 -17.61 -10.65 -5.34
N PHE A 114 -17.13 -11.90 -5.34
CA PHE A 114 -17.19 -12.78 -4.17
C PHE A 114 -16.25 -12.36 -3.03
N ARG A 115 -15.22 -11.57 -3.30
CA ARG A 115 -14.31 -11.03 -2.28
C ARG A 115 -14.75 -9.69 -1.71
N VAL A 116 -15.77 -9.05 -2.28
CA VAL A 116 -16.30 -7.77 -1.78
C VAL A 116 -16.66 -7.81 -0.28
N PRO A 117 -17.33 -8.85 0.25
CA PRO A 117 -17.62 -8.92 1.69
C PRO A 117 -16.35 -8.95 2.56
N ILE A 118 -15.33 -9.70 2.13
CA ILE A 118 -14.03 -9.78 2.82
C ILE A 118 -13.35 -8.41 2.79
N ALA A 119 -13.31 -7.76 1.62
CA ALA A 119 -12.67 -6.47 1.46
C ALA A 119 -13.33 -5.38 2.33
N ARG A 120 -14.66 -5.39 2.44
CA ARG A 120 -15.40 -4.46 3.31
C ARG A 120 -15.06 -4.68 4.79
N LEU A 121 -15.01 -5.93 5.24
CA LEU A 121 -14.66 -6.25 6.63
C LEU A 121 -13.22 -5.85 6.94
N ALA A 122 -12.28 -6.20 6.06
CA ALA A 122 -10.86 -5.85 6.20
C ALA A 122 -10.64 -4.33 6.23
N ALA A 123 -11.32 -3.58 5.34
CA ALA A 123 -11.23 -2.12 5.33
C ALA A 123 -11.76 -1.50 6.64
N ALA A 124 -12.88 -2.01 7.18
CA ALA A 124 -13.39 -1.57 8.47
C ALA A 124 -12.40 -1.85 9.61
N GLN A 125 -11.81 -3.05 9.64
CA GLN A 125 -10.80 -3.42 10.63
C GLN A 125 -9.55 -2.54 10.53
N ALA A 126 -9.06 -2.28 9.31
CA ALA A 126 -7.91 -1.42 9.06
C ALA A 126 -8.17 0.02 9.52
N ALA A 127 -9.36 0.57 9.23
CA ALA A 127 -9.76 1.90 9.68
C ALA A 127 -9.81 2.00 11.22
N LEU A 128 -10.39 1.01 11.90
CA LEU A 128 -10.45 0.95 13.37
C LEU A 128 -9.05 0.86 13.99
N LYS A 129 -8.16 0.03 13.42
CA LYS A 129 -6.78 -0.10 13.86
C LYS A 129 -6.01 1.21 13.71
N SER A 130 -6.12 1.86 12.55
CA SER A 130 -5.52 3.18 12.26
C SER A 130 -6.01 4.27 13.24
N GLN A 131 -7.30 4.27 13.59
CA GLN A 131 -7.85 5.18 14.59
C GLN A 131 -7.29 4.91 15.99
N GLY A 132 -7.20 3.64 16.40
CA GLY A 132 -6.61 3.23 17.68
C GLY A 132 -5.15 3.64 17.80
N GLU A 133 -4.35 3.44 16.74
CA GLU A 133 -2.94 3.85 16.68
C GLU A 133 -2.80 5.38 16.82
N LYS A 134 -3.62 6.16 16.13
CA LYS A 134 -3.64 7.63 16.24
C LYS A 134 -4.01 8.11 17.65
N ALA A 135 -4.99 7.48 18.29
CA ALA A 135 -5.39 7.80 19.65
C ALA A 135 -4.26 7.52 20.66
N LEU A 136 -3.54 6.41 20.50
CA LEU A 136 -2.41 6.02 21.33
C LEU A 136 -1.19 6.95 21.15
N GLN A 137 -0.93 7.39 19.91
CA GLN A 137 0.13 8.37 19.63
C GLN A 137 -0.19 9.75 20.22
N ALA A 138 -1.46 10.16 20.18
CA ALA A 138 -1.89 11.42 20.79
C ALA A 138 -1.71 11.41 22.32
N SER A 139 -2.06 10.31 22.98
CA SER A 139 -1.90 10.18 24.44
C SER A 139 -0.43 10.12 24.88
N THR A 140 0.43 9.43 24.14
CA THR A 140 1.88 9.38 24.42
C THR A 140 2.60 10.71 24.15
N LYS A 141 2.19 11.50 23.14
CA LYS A 141 2.68 12.87 22.96
C LYS A 141 2.25 13.80 24.09
N ALA A 142 1.02 13.68 24.57
CA ALA A 142 0.51 14.47 25.69
C ALA A 142 1.22 14.16 27.02
N ALA A 143 1.68 12.91 27.20
CA ALA A 143 2.36 12.45 28.41
C ALA A 143 3.87 12.78 28.48
N ARG A 144 4.49 13.34 27.42
CA ARG A 144 5.90 13.77 27.50
C ARG A 144 6.04 14.98 28.42
N PRO A 145 6.85 14.91 29.50
CA PRO A 145 7.05 16.05 30.38
C PRO A 145 7.68 17.19 29.58
N ARG A 146 7.16 18.42 29.74
CA ARG A 146 7.81 19.64 29.23
C ARG A 146 9.22 19.66 29.81
N GLN A 147 10.24 19.40 28.99
CA GLN A 147 11.62 19.68 29.36
C GLN A 147 11.68 21.14 29.79
N GLN A 148 11.88 21.37 31.09
CA GLN A 148 12.12 22.69 31.63
C GLN A 148 13.38 23.21 30.95
N ARG A 149 13.20 24.19 30.05
CA ARG A 149 14.31 24.98 29.53
C ARG A 149 14.90 25.73 30.71
N PHE A 150 15.99 25.22 31.27
CA PHE A 150 16.86 26.01 32.13
C PHE A 150 17.52 27.07 31.24
N GLY A 151 17.11 28.33 31.40
CA GLY A 151 17.77 29.46 30.76
C GLY A 151 19.10 29.77 31.43
N PRO A 152 20.09 30.34 30.73
CA PRO A 152 21.33 30.78 31.34
C PRO A 152 21.07 32.01 32.20
N TRP A 153 21.68 32.01 33.39
CA TRP A 153 21.67 33.10 34.38
C TRP A 153 22.46 34.30 33.90
#